data_AF-A0A0V1MQ92-F1
#
_entry.id   AF-A0A0V1MQ92-F1
#
_cell.length_a   1.000
_cell.length_b   1.000
_cell.length_c   1.000
_cell.angle_alpha   90.00
_cell.angle_beta   90.00
_cell.angle_gamma   90.00
#
_symmetry.space_group_name_H-M   'P 1'
#
loop_
_entity.id
_entity.type
_entity.pdbx_description
1 polymer ?
#
loop_
_entity_poly.entity_id
_entity_poly.type
_entity_poly.pdbx_seq_one_letter_code
_entity_poly.pdbx_strand_id
1 'polypeptide(L)'
;LIISFKLNFNFRPCRIFALSVKVCHLKNVEENFQTKNNLFQEKRIAFSKAQAAAQIERDKMAKFVRAKNEVQSSLNEIANLRKRLQRLENNLQELIDDYPRKVIRVDVVRIEMISHFELLTKCWAALFEEFNTLLTIWEETNERHHETVLAYEVYEKELKLTVKERELRRVLQEQVIMKEKEWKLKKVKALKTLANLTKALGKPLQTAIEVIELPKEYSGLSDSVDELNANIKIIEEILKNADPSIEKDAAEYMRLCAENEKMTIEFASLENKVNELNSAFQNSKLEFVNAMDNAIGEISKQFCRFMSQLNGSGEICLENCPTETSCDYGLNIKVKFSGNRSLRKLDHRRQSGGERCVSTMLYMLALQKSCKVPFRFLDEINQASVLV
;
A
#
# COMPACT_ATOMS: atom_id res chain seq x y z
N LEU A 1 23.20 67.23 89.88
CA LEU A 1 24.21 67.95 90.68
C LEU A 1 23.54 68.50 91.93
N ILE A 2 23.71 67.82 93.06
CA ILE A 2 23.18 68.20 94.38
C ILE A 2 24.39 68.68 95.19
N ILE A 3 24.42 69.96 95.54
CA ILE A 3 25.39 70.55 96.48
C ILE A 3 24.60 71.52 97.36
N SER A 4 24.49 71.27 98.66
CA SER A 4 24.47 72.35 99.65
C SER A 4 24.61 71.86 101.11
N PHE A 5 25.84 71.99 101.60
CA PHE A 5 26.23 72.65 102.86
C PHE A 5 25.54 72.28 104.19
N LYS A 6 26.28 71.52 105.02
CA LYS A 6 26.18 71.49 106.49
C LYS A 6 27.11 72.57 107.08
N LEU A 7 26.56 73.55 107.79
CA LEU A 7 27.30 74.50 108.62
C LEU A 7 26.92 74.25 110.09
N ASN A 8 27.88 73.77 110.88
CA ASN A 8 27.81 73.66 112.33
C ASN A 8 28.39 74.94 112.95
N PHE A 9 27.62 75.66 113.75
CA PHE A 9 28.14 76.72 114.62
C PHE A 9 27.74 76.47 116.07
N ASN A 10 28.76 76.38 116.93
CA ASN A 10 28.70 76.21 118.38
C ASN A 10 28.17 77.48 119.07
N PHE A 11 27.28 77.29 120.05
CA PHE A 11 26.75 78.34 120.93
C PHE A 11 27.77 78.76 122.01
N ARG A 12 27.79 80.06 122.35
CA ARG A 12 28.13 80.58 123.69
C ARG A 12 27.01 81.56 124.14
N PRO A 13 26.60 81.57 125.42
CA PRO A 13 25.39 82.26 125.85
C PRO A 13 25.70 83.65 126.43
N CYS A 14 24.82 84.63 126.19
CA CYS A 14 24.29 85.54 127.22
C CYS A 14 23.28 86.56 126.65
N ARG A 15 22.05 86.50 127.22
CA ARG A 15 21.05 87.55 127.53
C ARG A 15 20.66 88.59 126.47
N ILE A 16 19.40 88.99 126.25
CA ILE A 16 18.02 88.64 126.63
C ILE A 16 17.16 89.63 125.76
N PHE A 17 15.96 89.23 125.31
CA PHE A 17 14.87 90.03 124.68
C PHE A 17 15.06 90.67 123.28
N ALA A 18 14.64 89.92 122.24
CA ALA A 18 13.87 90.41 121.06
C ALA A 18 13.44 89.22 120.16
N LEU A 19 12.81 88.20 120.74
CA LEU A 19 12.24 87.04 120.05
C LEU A 19 10.71 87.13 120.13
N SER A 20 10.07 87.63 119.08
CA SER A 20 8.62 87.39 118.86
C SER A 20 8.16 87.73 117.45
N VAL A 21 8.76 88.71 116.76
CA VAL A 21 8.25 89.19 115.46
C VAL A 21 8.84 88.46 114.23
N LYS A 22 10.00 87.78 114.33
CA LYS A 22 10.64 87.11 113.18
C LYS A 22 10.33 85.60 113.00
N VAL A 23 9.86 84.91 114.04
CA VAL A 23 9.59 83.45 113.98
C VAL A 23 8.25 83.14 113.29
N CYS A 24 7.23 83.98 113.49
CA CYS A 24 5.92 83.82 112.84
C CYS A 24 5.99 84.08 111.33
N HIS A 25 6.81 85.04 110.88
CA HIS A 25 7.03 85.29 109.45
C HIS A 25 7.76 84.13 108.77
N LEU A 26 8.77 83.54 109.41
CA LEU A 26 9.49 82.38 108.86
C LEU A 26 8.60 81.14 108.75
N LYS A 27 7.74 80.87 109.75
CA LYS A 27 6.76 79.77 109.65
C LYS A 27 5.74 80.00 108.52
N ASN A 28 5.26 81.22 108.35
CA ASN A 28 4.31 81.55 107.29
C ASN A 28 4.95 81.47 105.89
N VAL A 29 6.24 81.81 105.76
CA VAL A 29 6.99 81.63 104.50
C VAL A 29 7.24 80.15 104.21
N GLU A 30 7.56 79.34 105.22
CA GLU A 30 7.75 77.90 105.08
C GLU A 30 6.44 77.18 104.69
N GLU A 31 5.33 77.53 105.34
CA GLU A 31 3.99 77.01 104.98
C GLU A 31 3.58 77.44 103.56
N ASN A 32 3.88 78.67 103.15
CA ASN A 32 3.65 79.15 101.79
C ASN A 32 4.55 78.45 100.75
N PHE A 33 5.79 78.11 101.12
CA PHE A 33 6.70 77.35 100.26
C PHE A 33 6.22 75.92 100.10
N GLN A 34 5.81 75.26 101.19
CA GLN A 34 5.29 73.89 101.16
C GLN A 34 3.97 73.80 100.39
N THR A 35 3.04 74.73 100.57
CA THR A 35 1.81 74.78 99.77
C THR A 35 2.09 75.03 98.28
N LYS A 36 2.99 75.95 97.93
CA LYS A 36 3.38 76.16 96.52
C LYS A 36 4.11 74.95 95.93
N ASN A 37 4.95 74.27 96.71
CA ASN A 37 5.65 73.06 96.26
C ASN A 37 4.66 71.90 96.03
N ASN A 38 3.69 71.73 96.92
CA ASN A 38 2.62 70.74 96.74
C ASN A 38 1.77 71.05 95.50
N LEU A 39 1.40 72.32 95.30
CA LEU A 39 0.67 72.76 94.11
C LEU A 39 1.48 72.54 92.82
N PHE A 40 2.81 72.72 92.89
CA PHE A 40 3.71 72.46 91.76
C PHE A 40 3.80 70.96 91.45
N GLN A 41 3.89 70.10 92.47
CA GLN A 41 3.88 68.64 92.27
C GLN A 41 2.56 68.16 91.70
N GLU A 42 1.42 68.66 92.19
CA GLU A 42 0.09 68.37 91.64
C GLU A 42 -0.02 68.78 90.18
N LYS A 43 0.40 70.00 89.83
CA LYS A 43 0.43 70.47 88.43
C LYS A 43 1.36 69.62 87.56
N ARG A 44 2.50 69.16 88.10
CA ARG A 44 3.45 68.29 87.38
C ARG A 44 2.85 66.90 87.09
N ILE A 45 2.11 66.34 88.04
CA ILE A 45 1.39 65.07 87.87
C ILE A 45 0.24 65.25 86.86
N ALA A 46 -0.52 66.34 86.96
CA ALA A 46 -1.58 66.65 86.01
C ALA A 46 -1.04 66.83 84.58
N PHE A 47 0.10 67.51 84.43
CA PHE A 47 0.77 67.68 83.14
C PHE A 47 1.25 66.35 82.55
N SER A 48 1.87 65.48 83.37
CA SER A 48 2.29 64.13 82.94
C SER A 48 1.09 63.27 82.48
N LYS A 49 -0.02 63.31 83.23
CA LYS A 49 -1.27 62.63 82.83
C LYS A 49 -1.83 63.17 81.52
N ALA A 50 -1.86 64.49 81.34
CA ALA A 50 -2.31 65.11 80.10
C ALA A 50 -1.40 64.76 78.91
N GLN A 51 -0.09 64.69 79.12
CA GLN A 51 0.88 64.28 78.10
C GLN A 51 0.71 62.81 77.69
N ALA A 52 0.47 61.91 78.65
CA ALA A 52 0.17 60.50 78.36
C ALA A 52 -1.16 60.33 77.60
N ALA A 53 -2.21 61.07 77.98
CA ALA A 53 -3.48 61.08 77.26
C ALA A 53 -3.32 61.59 75.81
N ALA A 54 -2.54 62.65 75.61
CA ALA A 54 -2.24 63.17 74.27
C ALA A 54 -1.46 62.15 73.41
N GLN A 55 -0.59 61.34 74.01
CA GLN A 55 0.15 60.31 73.30
C GLN A 55 -0.76 59.15 72.85
N ILE A 56 -1.70 58.72 73.71
CA ILE A 56 -2.70 57.70 73.36
C ILE A 56 -3.55 58.14 72.17
N GLU A 57 -3.98 59.40 72.14
CA GLU A 57 -4.76 59.95 71.02
C GLU A 57 -3.92 60.04 69.72
N ARG A 58 -2.62 60.37 69.81
CA ARG A 58 -1.71 60.32 68.64
C ARG A 58 -1.56 58.90 68.10
N ASP A 59 -1.42 57.89 68.96
CA ASP A 59 -1.27 56.50 68.55
C ASP A 59 -2.56 55.96 67.91
N LYS A 60 -3.74 56.35 68.43
CA LYS A 60 -5.03 56.08 67.77
C LYS A 60 -5.10 56.75 66.40
N MET A 61 -4.71 58.02 66.30
CA MET A 61 -4.69 58.75 65.03
C MET A 61 -3.74 58.09 64.01
N ALA A 62 -2.57 57.62 64.44
CA ALA A 62 -1.64 56.90 63.58
C ALA A 62 -2.24 55.58 63.05
N LYS A 63 -2.99 54.84 63.89
CA LYS A 63 -3.71 53.63 63.45
C LYS A 63 -4.80 53.95 62.41
N PHE A 64 -5.58 55.02 62.62
CA PHE A 64 -6.59 55.45 61.65
C PHE A 64 -5.98 55.87 60.31
N VAL A 65 -4.84 56.57 60.33
CA VAL A 65 -4.13 56.95 59.10
C VAL A 65 -3.64 55.71 58.33
N ARG A 66 -3.11 54.70 59.02
CA ARG A 66 -2.71 53.43 58.37
C ARG A 66 -3.89 52.71 57.75
N ALA A 67 -4.98 52.52 58.49
CA ALA A 67 -6.20 51.90 57.97
C ALA A 67 -6.78 52.67 56.77
N LYS A 68 -6.76 54.01 56.80
CA LYS A 68 -7.17 54.85 55.67
C LYS A 68 -6.31 54.60 54.43
N ASN A 69 -4.98 54.52 54.60
CA ASN A 69 -4.05 54.27 53.50
C ASN A 69 -4.22 52.87 52.91
N GLU A 70 -4.46 51.85 53.74
CA GLU A 70 -4.77 50.49 53.28
C GLU A 70 -6.06 50.46 52.45
N VAL A 71 -7.13 51.08 52.94
CA VAL A 71 -8.40 51.21 52.18
C VAL A 71 -8.19 51.96 50.86
N GLN A 72 -7.37 53.02 50.85
CA GLN A 72 -7.06 53.75 49.63
C GLN A 72 -6.27 52.91 48.62
N SER A 73 -5.34 52.07 49.09
CA SER A 73 -4.60 51.13 48.24
C SER A 73 -5.55 50.11 47.59
N SER A 74 -6.42 49.50 48.39
CA SER A 74 -7.42 48.55 47.90
C SER A 74 -8.40 49.19 46.90
N LEU A 75 -8.81 50.44 47.12
CA LEU A 75 -9.65 51.18 46.17
C LEU A 75 -8.93 51.40 44.82
N ASN A 76 -7.64 51.71 44.85
CA ASN A 76 -6.84 51.87 43.63
C ASN A 76 -6.70 50.53 42.88
N GLU A 77 -6.50 49.42 43.59
CA GLU A 77 -6.47 48.08 43.00
C GLU A 77 -7.80 47.72 42.34
N ILE A 78 -8.93 47.95 43.03
CA ILE A 78 -10.26 47.73 42.48
C ILE A 78 -10.49 48.58 41.21
N ALA A 79 -10.06 49.84 41.21
CA ALA A 79 -10.16 50.71 40.04
C ALA A 79 -9.33 50.18 38.86
N ASN A 80 -8.13 49.67 39.11
CA ASN A 80 -7.27 49.08 38.09
C ASN A 80 -7.86 47.77 37.54
N LEU A 81 -8.41 46.92 38.40
CA LEU A 81 -9.09 45.69 37.99
C LEU A 81 -10.31 45.99 37.12
N ARG A 82 -11.13 46.98 37.47
CA ARG A 82 -12.26 47.42 36.64
C ARG A 82 -11.82 47.88 35.25
N LYS A 83 -10.76 48.70 35.15
CA LYS A 83 -10.20 49.13 33.86
C LYS A 83 -9.66 47.97 33.03
N ARG A 84 -9.18 46.90 33.66
CA ARG A 84 -8.71 45.70 32.96
C ARG A 84 -9.87 44.84 32.49
N LEU A 85 -10.90 44.71 33.31
CA LEU A 85 -12.13 43.98 32.99
C LEU A 85 -12.82 44.61 31.77
N GLN A 86 -12.96 45.94 31.76
CA GLN A 86 -13.52 46.69 30.63
C GLN A 86 -12.71 46.51 29.33
N ARG A 87 -11.38 46.42 29.41
CA ARG A 87 -10.53 46.14 28.24
C ARG A 87 -10.76 44.73 27.71
N LEU A 88 -10.92 43.75 28.59
CA LEU A 88 -11.20 42.36 28.19
C LEU A 88 -12.59 42.23 27.57
N GLU A 89 -13.59 42.92 28.11
CA GLU A 89 -14.95 42.97 27.55
C GLU A 89 -14.94 43.56 26.13
N ASN A 90 -14.24 44.67 25.90
CA ASN A 90 -14.12 45.26 24.57
C ASN A 90 -13.44 44.32 23.57
N ASN A 91 -12.34 43.66 23.98
CA ASN A 91 -11.64 42.70 23.12
C ASN A 91 -12.51 41.49 22.77
N LEU A 92 -13.33 41.02 23.72
CA LEU A 92 -14.29 39.93 23.51
C LEU A 92 -15.37 40.35 22.51
N GLN A 93 -15.89 41.57 22.63
CA GLN A 93 -16.89 42.09 21.71
C GLN A 93 -16.34 42.22 20.28
N GLU A 94 -15.12 42.73 20.11
CA GLU A 94 -14.47 42.77 18.81
C GLU A 94 -14.32 41.37 18.21
N LEU A 95 -13.93 40.37 19.00
CA LEU A 95 -13.82 38.98 18.52
C LEU A 95 -15.18 38.41 18.08
N ILE A 96 -16.25 38.71 18.82
CA ILE A 96 -17.61 38.26 18.51
C ILE A 96 -18.09 38.88 17.20
N ASP A 97 -17.85 40.18 16.99
CA ASP A 97 -18.26 40.89 15.77
C ASP A 97 -17.48 40.42 14.52
N ASP A 98 -16.23 39.99 14.71
CA ASP A 98 -15.32 39.54 13.65
C ASP A 98 -15.52 38.06 13.27
N TYR A 99 -16.08 37.25 14.19
CA TYR A 99 -16.37 35.82 13.99
C TYR A 99 -17.28 35.51 12.79
N PRO A 100 -18.48 36.12 12.63
CA PRO A 100 -19.36 35.79 11.50
C PRO A 100 -18.74 36.15 10.15
N ARG A 101 -17.91 37.22 10.06
CA ARG A 101 -17.22 37.60 8.82
C ARG A 101 -16.21 36.55 8.36
N LYS A 102 -15.50 35.92 9.30
CA LYS A 102 -14.53 34.86 8.99
C LYS A 102 -15.22 33.58 8.54
N VAL A 103 -16.31 33.19 9.21
CA VAL A 103 -17.08 32.00 8.85
C VAL A 103 -17.68 32.11 7.45
N ILE A 104 -18.33 33.25 7.13
CA ILE A 104 -18.94 33.49 5.80
C ILE A 104 -17.89 33.40 4.68
N ARG A 105 -16.68 33.95 4.88
CA ARG A 105 -15.61 33.86 3.88
C ARG A 105 -15.18 32.42 3.61
N VAL A 106 -15.06 31.60 4.65
CA VAL A 106 -14.69 30.19 4.51
C VAL A 106 -15.78 29.41 3.79
N ASP A 107 -17.05 29.66 4.09
CA ASP A 107 -18.18 29.00 3.43
C ASP A 107 -18.27 29.36 1.94
N VAL A 108 -18.06 30.62 1.57
CA VAL A 108 -18.06 31.06 0.15
C VAL A 108 -16.95 30.35 -0.64
N VAL A 109 -15.72 30.34 -0.13
CA VAL A 109 -14.60 29.65 -0.78
C VAL A 109 -14.87 28.14 -0.88
N ARG A 110 -15.48 27.54 0.15
CA ARG A 110 -15.87 26.12 0.13
C ARG A 110 -16.91 25.83 -0.96
N ILE A 111 -17.92 26.70 -1.13
CA ILE A 111 -18.95 26.56 -2.17
C ILE A 111 -18.32 26.65 -3.57
N GLU A 112 -17.42 27.62 -3.79
CA GLU A 112 -16.69 27.74 -5.07
C GLU A 112 -15.81 26.51 -5.35
N MET A 113 -15.13 25.97 -4.33
CA MET A 113 -14.35 24.74 -4.50
C MET A 113 -15.23 23.54 -4.87
N ILE A 114 -16.37 23.36 -4.18
CA ILE A 114 -17.31 22.27 -4.48
C ILE A 114 -17.83 22.40 -5.93
N SER A 115 -18.19 23.61 -6.35
CA SER A 115 -18.61 23.90 -7.73
C SER A 115 -17.54 23.50 -8.77
N HIS A 116 -16.28 23.84 -8.53
CA HIS A 116 -15.19 23.43 -9.43
C HIS A 116 -14.98 21.92 -9.44
N PHE A 117 -15.07 21.25 -8.29
CA PHE A 117 -14.96 19.80 -8.20
C PHE A 117 -16.10 19.09 -8.94
N GLU A 118 -17.33 19.60 -8.85
CA GLU A 118 -18.49 19.08 -9.61
C GLU A 118 -18.31 19.25 -11.13
N LEU A 119 -17.70 20.35 -11.58
CA LEU A 119 -17.40 20.54 -12.99
C LEU A 119 -16.34 19.55 -13.47
N LEU A 120 -15.29 19.36 -12.66
CA LEU A 120 -14.20 18.45 -12.96
C LEU A 120 -14.68 17.00 -13.04
N THR A 121 -15.53 16.56 -12.11
CA THR A 121 -16.10 15.20 -12.11
C THR A 121 -17.00 14.96 -13.32
N LYS A 122 -17.78 15.96 -13.75
CA LYS A 122 -18.56 15.88 -15.01
C LYS A 122 -17.67 15.73 -16.23
N CYS A 123 -16.58 16.49 -16.33
CA CYS A 123 -15.62 16.36 -17.43
C CYS A 123 -14.95 14.99 -17.44
N TRP A 124 -14.55 14.48 -16.27
CA TRP A 124 -13.97 13.14 -16.14
C TRP A 124 -14.94 12.03 -16.54
N ALA A 125 -16.21 12.14 -16.15
CA ALA A 125 -17.23 11.17 -16.54
C ALA A 125 -17.43 11.11 -18.06
N ALA A 126 -17.50 12.27 -18.71
CA ALA A 126 -17.64 12.34 -20.18
C ALA A 126 -16.41 11.73 -20.89
N LEU A 127 -15.20 12.05 -20.43
CA LEU A 127 -13.97 11.48 -21.00
C LEU A 127 -13.91 9.95 -20.81
N PHE A 128 -14.34 9.46 -19.65
CA PHE A 128 -14.38 8.04 -19.36
C PHE A 128 -15.39 7.31 -20.25
N GLU A 129 -16.53 7.93 -20.54
CA GLU A 129 -17.52 7.39 -21.47
C GLU A 129 -16.95 7.28 -22.90
N GLU A 130 -16.30 8.34 -23.41
CA GLU A 130 -15.61 8.29 -24.71
C GLU A 130 -14.52 7.21 -24.74
N PHE A 131 -13.71 7.10 -23.68
CA PHE A 131 -12.67 6.09 -23.60
C PHE A 131 -13.25 4.66 -23.66
N ASN A 132 -14.34 4.40 -22.95
CA ASN A 132 -14.99 3.10 -22.99
C ASN A 132 -15.57 2.78 -24.37
N THR A 133 -16.13 3.77 -25.07
CA THR A 133 -16.61 3.56 -26.45
C THR A 133 -15.45 3.20 -27.40
N LEU A 134 -14.30 3.86 -27.26
CA LEU A 134 -13.09 3.52 -28.03
C LEU A 134 -12.57 2.13 -27.70
N LEU A 135 -12.60 1.74 -26.42
CA LEU A 135 -12.21 0.41 -25.98
C LEU A 135 -13.09 -0.67 -26.64
N THR A 136 -14.42 -0.49 -26.62
CA THR A 136 -15.35 -1.43 -27.26
C THR A 136 -15.14 -1.52 -28.77
N ILE A 137 -14.90 -0.39 -29.46
CA ILE A 137 -14.60 -0.39 -30.90
C ILE A 137 -13.30 -1.14 -31.17
N TRP A 138 -12.28 -0.95 -30.33
CA TRP A 138 -11.01 -1.63 -30.46
C TRP A 138 -11.16 -3.15 -30.26
N GLU A 139 -11.89 -3.59 -29.25
CA GLU A 139 -12.18 -5.01 -28.99
C GLU A 139 -12.88 -5.67 -30.18
N GLU A 140 -13.98 -5.07 -30.67
CA GLU A 140 -14.71 -5.58 -31.84
C GLU A 140 -13.84 -5.64 -33.10
N THR A 141 -12.99 -4.64 -33.31
CA THR A 141 -12.11 -4.58 -34.49
C THR A 141 -11.02 -5.64 -34.40
N ASN A 142 -10.49 -5.89 -33.21
CA ASN A 142 -9.47 -6.90 -32.98
C ASN A 142 -10.03 -8.31 -33.13
N GLU A 143 -11.26 -8.54 -32.65
CA GLU A 143 -11.96 -9.82 -32.82
C GLU A 143 -12.23 -10.11 -34.31
N ARG A 144 -12.79 -9.14 -35.06
CA ARG A 144 -12.95 -9.28 -36.53
C ARG A 144 -11.63 -9.54 -37.24
N HIS A 145 -10.56 -8.86 -36.84
CA HIS A 145 -9.24 -9.10 -37.42
C HIS A 145 -8.79 -10.54 -37.18
N HIS A 146 -8.92 -11.03 -35.94
CA HIS A 146 -8.58 -12.41 -35.60
C HIS A 146 -9.39 -13.44 -36.41
N GLU A 147 -10.71 -13.23 -36.53
CA GLU A 147 -11.58 -14.06 -37.37
C GLU A 147 -11.11 -14.08 -38.83
N THR A 148 -10.76 -12.91 -39.41
CA THR A 148 -10.28 -12.85 -40.79
C THR A 148 -8.96 -13.58 -40.98
N VAL A 149 -8.02 -13.46 -40.04
CA VAL A 149 -6.73 -14.17 -40.09
C VAL A 149 -6.95 -15.68 -40.05
N LEU A 150 -7.78 -16.16 -39.13
CA LEU A 150 -8.13 -17.59 -39.04
C LEU A 150 -8.81 -18.09 -40.32
N ALA A 151 -9.71 -17.29 -40.91
CA ALA A 151 -10.37 -17.65 -42.16
C ALA A 151 -9.36 -17.79 -43.33
N TYR A 152 -8.37 -16.91 -43.40
CA TYR A 152 -7.29 -17.01 -44.40
C TYR A 152 -6.43 -18.26 -44.19
N GLU A 153 -6.08 -18.60 -42.95
CA GLU A 153 -5.30 -19.81 -42.63
C GLU A 153 -6.06 -21.09 -43.00
N VAL A 154 -7.37 -21.14 -42.73
CA VAL A 154 -8.23 -22.26 -43.12
C VAL A 154 -8.27 -22.38 -44.64
N TYR A 155 -8.52 -21.27 -45.34
CA TYR A 155 -8.56 -21.25 -46.80
C TYR A 155 -7.25 -21.72 -47.44
N GLU A 156 -6.10 -21.29 -46.90
CA GLU A 156 -4.78 -21.73 -47.38
C GLU A 156 -4.60 -23.25 -47.22
N LYS A 157 -5.01 -23.81 -46.08
CA LYS A 157 -4.95 -25.26 -45.81
C LYS A 157 -5.89 -26.05 -46.72
N GLU A 158 -7.12 -25.56 -46.95
CA GLU A 158 -8.06 -26.17 -47.90
C GLU A 158 -7.48 -26.19 -49.31
N LEU A 159 -6.86 -25.10 -49.75
CA LEU A 159 -6.23 -25.04 -51.07
C LEU A 159 -5.10 -26.09 -51.19
N LYS A 160 -4.24 -26.21 -50.18
CA LYS A 160 -3.17 -27.23 -50.15
C LYS A 160 -3.74 -28.66 -50.21
N LEU A 161 -4.80 -28.94 -49.45
CA LEU A 161 -5.49 -30.24 -49.47
C LEU A 161 -6.08 -30.54 -50.85
N THR A 162 -6.77 -29.58 -51.47
CA THR A 162 -7.37 -29.81 -52.81
C THR A 162 -6.32 -30.10 -53.89
N VAL A 163 -5.13 -29.47 -53.80
CA VAL A 163 -4.01 -29.76 -54.70
C VAL A 163 -3.51 -31.19 -54.48
N LYS A 164 -3.26 -31.58 -53.22
CA LYS A 164 -2.79 -32.92 -52.87
C LYS A 164 -3.79 -34.02 -53.25
N GLU A 165 -5.09 -33.78 -53.09
CA GLU A 165 -6.13 -34.72 -53.55
C GLU A 165 -6.11 -34.92 -55.07
N ARG A 166 -5.86 -33.87 -55.86
CA ARG A 166 -5.75 -33.99 -57.33
C ARG A 166 -4.52 -34.79 -57.72
N GLU A 167 -3.39 -34.55 -57.07
CA GLU A 167 -2.16 -35.34 -57.23
C GLU A 167 -2.41 -36.83 -56.96
N LEU A 168 -3.04 -37.14 -55.83
CA LEU A 168 -3.36 -38.51 -55.45
C LEU A 168 -4.29 -39.20 -56.46
N ARG A 169 -5.32 -38.48 -56.93
CA ARG A 169 -6.22 -39.00 -57.99
C ARG A 169 -5.47 -39.31 -59.29
N ARG A 170 -4.54 -38.45 -59.70
CA ARG A 170 -3.72 -38.67 -60.90
C ARG A 170 -2.87 -39.93 -60.76
N VAL A 171 -2.13 -40.07 -59.66
CA VAL A 171 -1.27 -41.24 -59.40
C VAL A 171 -2.08 -42.53 -59.37
N LEU A 172 -3.25 -42.52 -58.73
CA LEU A 172 -4.14 -43.69 -58.71
C LEU A 172 -4.60 -44.08 -60.13
N GLN A 173 -4.95 -43.09 -60.95
CA GLN A 173 -5.38 -43.33 -62.33
C GLN A 173 -4.24 -43.89 -63.20
N GLU A 174 -3.01 -43.40 -63.03
CA GLU A 174 -1.81 -43.93 -63.67
C GLU A 174 -1.54 -45.39 -63.27
N GLN A 175 -1.65 -45.73 -61.98
CA GLN A 175 -1.50 -47.09 -61.49
C GLN A 175 -2.55 -48.05 -62.09
N VAL A 176 -3.80 -47.62 -62.20
CA VAL A 176 -4.86 -48.42 -62.84
C VAL A 176 -4.53 -48.69 -64.31
N ILE A 177 -4.12 -47.66 -65.06
CA ILE A 177 -3.73 -47.80 -66.46
C ILE A 177 -2.53 -48.75 -66.60
N MET A 178 -1.55 -48.64 -65.71
CA MET A 178 -0.38 -49.52 -65.70
C MET A 178 -0.79 -50.99 -65.45
N LYS A 179 -1.66 -51.24 -64.47
CA LYS A 179 -2.18 -52.58 -64.19
C LYS A 179 -2.99 -53.15 -65.36
N GLU A 180 -3.78 -52.33 -66.05
CA GLU A 180 -4.48 -52.75 -67.27
C GLU A 180 -3.51 -53.13 -68.39
N LYS A 181 -2.45 -52.35 -68.61
CA LYS A 181 -1.40 -52.65 -69.61
C LYS A 181 -0.69 -53.97 -69.26
N GLU A 182 -0.31 -54.17 -68.00
CA GLU A 182 0.27 -55.43 -67.51
C GLU A 182 -0.65 -56.62 -67.79
N TRP A 183 -1.95 -56.47 -67.48
CA TRP A 183 -2.94 -57.54 -67.69
C TRP A 183 -3.12 -57.86 -69.18
N LYS A 184 -3.23 -56.84 -70.04
CA LYS A 184 -3.29 -57.02 -71.50
C LYS A 184 -2.06 -57.75 -72.03
N LEU A 185 -0.86 -57.39 -71.56
CA LEU A 185 0.39 -58.06 -71.95
C LEU A 185 0.41 -59.53 -71.50
N LYS A 186 0.01 -59.81 -70.25
CA LYS A 186 -0.11 -61.19 -69.73
C LYS A 186 -1.11 -62.01 -70.56
N LYS A 187 -2.25 -61.42 -70.93
CA LYS A 187 -3.26 -62.06 -71.79
C LYS A 187 -2.71 -62.39 -73.18
N VAL A 188 -1.99 -61.46 -73.82
CA VAL A 188 -1.36 -61.70 -75.14
C VAL A 188 -0.29 -62.79 -75.06
N LYS A 189 0.58 -62.76 -74.02
CA LYS A 189 1.59 -63.80 -73.80
C LYS A 189 0.94 -65.18 -73.62
N ALA A 190 -0.12 -65.27 -72.81
CA ALA A 190 -0.89 -66.49 -72.60
C ALA A 190 -1.57 -67.00 -73.89
N LEU A 191 -2.14 -66.12 -74.71
CA LEU A 191 -2.73 -66.51 -75.99
C LEU A 191 -1.67 -66.98 -77.00
N LYS A 192 -0.48 -66.36 -76.99
CA LYS A 192 0.63 -66.74 -77.87
C LYS A 192 1.22 -68.10 -77.47
N THR A 193 1.37 -68.38 -76.17
CA THR A 193 1.78 -69.72 -75.70
C THR A 193 0.73 -70.77 -76.05
N LEU A 194 -0.56 -70.47 -75.88
CA LEU A 194 -1.65 -71.37 -76.28
C LEU A 194 -1.66 -71.62 -77.79
N ALA A 195 -1.49 -70.59 -78.62
CA ALA A 195 -1.41 -70.72 -80.08
C ALA A 195 -0.18 -71.53 -80.54
N ASN A 196 0.97 -71.34 -79.90
CA ASN A 196 2.18 -72.11 -80.18
C ASN A 196 2.02 -73.58 -79.79
N LEU A 197 1.39 -73.86 -78.64
CA LEU A 197 1.05 -75.22 -78.23
C LEU A 197 0.07 -75.88 -79.21
N THR A 198 -0.94 -75.13 -79.67
CA THR A 198 -1.93 -75.62 -80.66
C THR A 198 -1.28 -75.93 -82.02
N LYS A 199 -0.30 -75.13 -82.46
CA LYS A 199 0.49 -75.38 -83.68
C LYS A 199 1.46 -76.56 -83.54
N ALA A 200 2.08 -76.74 -82.37
CA ALA A 200 3.00 -77.84 -82.12
C ALA A 200 2.29 -79.20 -81.99
N LEU A 201 1.04 -79.21 -81.50
CA LEU A 201 0.28 -80.44 -81.22
C LEU A 201 -0.62 -80.90 -82.38
N GLY A 202 -0.87 -80.08 -83.40
CA GLY A 202 -1.56 -80.49 -84.63
C GLY A 202 -2.98 -81.08 -84.48
N LYS A 203 -3.57 -81.02 -83.28
CA LYS A 203 -4.91 -81.51 -82.92
C LYS A 203 -5.49 -80.67 -81.78
N PRO A 204 -6.84 -80.54 -81.66
CA PRO A 204 -7.47 -79.70 -80.65
C PRO A 204 -7.11 -80.13 -79.22
N LEU A 205 -6.83 -79.12 -78.40
CA LEU A 205 -6.23 -79.20 -77.06
C LEU A 205 -7.20 -79.77 -76.02
N GLN A 206 -7.16 -81.09 -75.80
CA GLN A 206 -7.82 -81.72 -74.64
C GLN A 206 -6.90 -82.62 -73.80
N THR A 207 -5.59 -82.62 -74.04
CA THR A 207 -4.67 -83.45 -73.22
C THR A 207 -3.27 -82.87 -73.22
N ALA A 208 -2.98 -81.98 -72.28
CA ALA A 208 -1.62 -81.61 -71.85
C ALA A 208 -1.70 -80.73 -70.59
N ILE A 209 -2.35 -81.25 -69.54
CA ILE A 209 -2.00 -80.89 -68.17
C ILE A 209 -0.95 -81.93 -67.81
N GLU A 210 0.33 -81.57 -67.83
CA GLU A 210 1.40 -82.10 -66.97
C GLU A 210 2.79 -81.76 -67.54
N VAL A 211 3.68 -81.48 -66.59
CA VAL A 211 5.12 -81.30 -66.70
C VAL A 211 5.59 -79.98 -67.31
N ILE A 212 6.02 -79.06 -66.44
CA ILE A 212 7.42 -78.61 -66.36
C ILE A 212 7.64 -78.07 -64.94
N GLU A 213 8.36 -78.83 -64.14
CA GLU A 213 9.05 -78.35 -62.94
C GLU A 213 10.51 -77.99 -63.30
N LEU A 214 10.94 -76.81 -62.81
CA LEU A 214 12.26 -76.43 -62.24
C LEU A 214 13.51 -76.42 -63.16
N PRO A 215 14.50 -75.51 -62.95
CA PRO A 215 15.43 -75.59 -61.81
C PRO A 215 15.88 -74.29 -61.11
N LYS A 216 16.42 -74.54 -59.91
CA LYS A 216 17.07 -73.68 -58.92
C LYS A 216 18.41 -73.09 -59.38
N GLU A 217 18.76 -71.97 -58.76
CA GLU A 217 20.10 -71.49 -58.36
C GLU A 217 21.25 -71.50 -59.39
N TYR A 218 21.83 -70.32 -59.61
CA TYR A 218 23.26 -70.18 -59.87
C TYR A 218 23.87 -69.21 -58.87
N SER A 219 24.63 -69.79 -57.94
CA SER A 219 25.80 -69.22 -57.32
C SER A 219 26.91 -69.08 -58.35
N GLY A 220 27.70 -68.00 -58.27
CA GLY A 220 28.92 -67.81 -59.06
C GLY A 220 29.03 -66.39 -59.61
N LEU A 221 29.49 -65.43 -58.80
CA LEU A 221 30.15 -64.25 -59.35
C LEU A 221 31.53 -64.70 -59.84
N SER A 222 31.72 -64.63 -61.16
CA SER A 222 32.98 -64.87 -61.84
C SER A 222 33.67 -63.54 -62.12
N ASP A 223 34.96 -63.46 -61.80
CA ASP A 223 35.83 -62.29 -62.01
C ASP A 223 36.24 -62.14 -63.47
N SER A 224 35.37 -61.61 -64.32
CA SER A 224 35.73 -61.16 -65.67
C SER A 224 35.20 -59.75 -65.95
N VAL A 225 36.11 -58.87 -66.40
CA VAL A 225 35.82 -57.46 -66.76
C VAL A 225 34.72 -57.35 -67.82
N ASP A 226 34.57 -58.37 -68.67
CA ASP A 226 33.55 -58.40 -69.72
C ASP A 226 32.13 -58.65 -69.19
N GLU A 227 31.98 -59.44 -68.12
CA GLU A 227 30.69 -59.65 -67.44
C GLU A 227 30.32 -58.44 -66.56
N LEU A 228 31.32 -57.77 -65.98
CA LEU A 228 31.12 -56.50 -65.26
C LEU A 228 30.65 -55.41 -66.23
N ASN A 229 31.26 -55.31 -67.41
CA ASN A 229 30.84 -54.39 -68.46
C ASN A 229 29.45 -54.73 -69.01
N ALA A 230 29.10 -56.01 -69.13
CA ALA A 230 27.75 -56.44 -69.49
C ALA A 230 26.72 -56.06 -68.41
N ASN A 231 27.06 -56.25 -67.13
CA ASN A 231 26.21 -55.84 -66.00
C ASN A 231 26.07 -54.33 -65.90
N ILE A 232 27.13 -53.55 -66.14
CA ILE A 232 27.07 -52.09 -66.23
C ILE A 232 26.15 -51.68 -67.38
N LYS A 233 26.25 -52.32 -68.54
CA LYS A 233 25.37 -52.04 -69.69
C LYS A 233 23.90 -52.37 -69.39
N ILE A 234 23.64 -53.47 -68.68
CA ILE A 234 22.30 -53.85 -68.23
C ILE A 234 21.76 -52.82 -67.23
N ILE A 235 22.59 -52.36 -66.27
CA ILE A 235 22.22 -51.33 -65.30
C ILE A 235 21.99 -49.98 -65.99
N GLU A 236 22.82 -49.60 -66.96
CA GLU A 236 22.66 -48.40 -67.80
C GLU A 236 21.38 -48.46 -68.64
N GLU A 237 21.04 -49.64 -69.16
CA GLU A 237 19.81 -49.87 -69.94
C GLU A 237 18.56 -49.90 -69.05
N ILE A 238 18.68 -50.38 -67.80
CA ILE A 238 17.65 -50.25 -66.77
C ILE A 238 17.48 -48.79 -66.35
N LEU A 239 18.55 -48.02 -66.18
CA LEU A 239 18.52 -46.57 -65.89
C LEU A 239 17.96 -45.75 -67.06
N LYS A 240 18.25 -46.12 -68.31
CA LYS A 240 17.67 -45.49 -69.51
C LYS A 240 16.18 -45.77 -69.68
N ASN A 241 15.73 -46.93 -69.21
CA ASN A 241 14.33 -47.34 -69.22
C ASN A 241 13.62 -47.08 -67.87
N ALA A 242 14.33 -46.52 -66.89
CA ALA A 242 13.75 -46.11 -65.63
C ALA A 242 12.81 -44.93 -65.89
N ASP A 243 11.63 -44.99 -65.30
CA ASP A 243 10.59 -43.98 -65.48
C ASP A 243 11.14 -42.61 -65.05
N PRO A 244 11.09 -41.55 -65.89
CA PRO A 244 11.46 -40.19 -65.49
C PRO A 244 10.69 -39.67 -64.26
N SER A 245 9.65 -40.40 -63.81
CA SER A 245 9.05 -40.23 -62.49
C SER A 245 10.06 -40.37 -61.33
N ILE A 246 11.06 -41.25 -61.42
CA ILE A 246 12.01 -41.50 -60.30
C ILE A 246 12.89 -40.27 -60.01
N GLU A 247 13.31 -39.54 -61.04
CA GLU A 247 14.05 -38.26 -60.86
C GLU A 247 13.13 -37.17 -60.27
N LYS A 248 11.86 -37.13 -60.68
CA LYS A 248 10.86 -36.21 -60.09
C LYS A 248 10.56 -36.56 -58.63
N ASP A 249 10.41 -37.84 -58.31
CA ASP A 249 10.14 -38.32 -56.96
C ASP A 249 11.35 -38.05 -56.04
N ALA A 250 12.57 -38.22 -56.54
CA ALA A 250 13.79 -37.85 -55.82
C ALA A 250 13.90 -36.33 -55.58
N ALA A 251 13.51 -35.51 -56.57
CA ALA A 251 13.47 -34.06 -56.42
C ALA A 251 12.37 -33.59 -55.45
N GLU A 252 11.20 -34.22 -55.47
CA GLU A 252 10.12 -33.95 -54.52
C GLU A 252 10.52 -34.39 -53.10
N TYR A 253 11.17 -35.54 -52.95
CA TYR A 253 11.71 -36.01 -51.68
C TYR A 253 12.76 -35.02 -51.12
N MET A 254 13.70 -34.56 -51.94
CA MET A 254 14.68 -33.54 -51.51
C MET A 254 14.00 -32.22 -51.10
N ARG A 255 12.95 -31.81 -51.81
CA ARG A 255 12.17 -30.62 -51.45
C ARG A 255 11.45 -30.78 -50.11
N LEU A 256 10.83 -31.95 -49.88
CA LEU A 256 10.17 -32.28 -48.62
C LEU A 256 11.16 -32.36 -47.46
N CYS A 257 12.36 -32.93 -47.67
CA CYS A 257 13.43 -32.93 -46.68
C CYS A 257 13.85 -31.51 -46.31
N ALA A 258 14.06 -30.63 -47.31
CA ALA A 258 14.42 -29.23 -47.05
C ALA A 258 13.31 -28.43 -46.34
N GLU A 259 12.04 -28.70 -46.65
CA GLU A 259 10.89 -28.08 -45.97
C GLU A 259 10.76 -28.59 -44.52
N ASN A 260 11.00 -29.88 -44.29
CA ASN A 260 11.00 -30.47 -42.96
C ASN A 260 12.15 -29.91 -42.10
N GLU A 261 13.36 -29.77 -42.66
CA GLU A 261 14.48 -29.11 -41.98
C GLU A 261 14.14 -27.67 -41.58
N LYS A 262 13.52 -26.88 -42.48
CA LYS A 262 13.06 -25.53 -42.15
C LYS A 262 12.05 -25.52 -41.01
N MET A 263 11.02 -26.37 -41.06
CA MET A 263 10.04 -26.47 -39.98
C MET A 263 10.69 -26.92 -38.66
N THR A 264 11.69 -27.81 -38.71
CA THR A 264 12.40 -28.26 -37.51
C THR A 264 13.19 -27.11 -36.86
N ILE A 265 13.82 -26.26 -37.68
CA ILE A 265 14.52 -25.05 -37.22
C ILE A 265 13.53 -24.04 -36.64
N GLU A 266 12.40 -23.80 -37.30
CA GLU A 266 11.34 -22.91 -36.82
C GLU A 266 10.76 -23.40 -35.49
N PHE A 267 10.48 -24.70 -35.36
CA PHE A 267 10.00 -25.31 -34.14
C PHE A 267 11.00 -25.13 -32.99
N ALA A 268 12.28 -25.42 -33.21
CA ALA A 268 13.32 -25.20 -32.21
C ALA A 268 13.43 -23.71 -31.81
N SER A 269 13.25 -22.78 -32.75
CA SER A 269 13.25 -21.35 -32.45
C SER A 269 12.05 -20.92 -31.60
N LEU A 270 10.86 -21.48 -31.88
CA LEU A 270 9.65 -21.22 -31.12
C LEU A 270 9.72 -21.83 -29.71
N GLU A 271 10.26 -23.04 -29.59
CA GLU A 271 10.48 -23.70 -28.31
C GLU A 271 11.44 -22.89 -27.41
N ASN A 272 12.54 -22.40 -27.98
CA ASN A 272 13.44 -21.48 -27.27
C ASN A 272 12.71 -20.21 -26.82
N LYS A 273 11.88 -19.62 -27.69
CA LYS A 273 11.12 -18.40 -27.36
C LYS A 273 10.08 -18.63 -26.26
N VAL A 274 9.41 -19.79 -26.27
CA VAL A 274 8.51 -20.20 -25.18
C VAL A 274 9.26 -20.35 -23.87
N ASN A 275 10.44 -20.98 -23.89
CA ASN A 275 11.28 -21.13 -22.70
C ASN A 275 11.78 -19.79 -22.17
N GLU A 276 12.20 -18.88 -23.04
CA GLU A 276 12.58 -17.51 -22.68
C GLU A 276 11.41 -16.76 -22.03
N LEU A 277 10.22 -16.77 -22.64
CA LEU A 277 9.02 -16.11 -22.10
C LEU A 277 8.60 -16.71 -20.75
N ASN A 278 8.64 -18.04 -20.62
CA ASN A 278 8.35 -18.70 -19.35
C ASN A 278 9.35 -18.29 -18.26
N SER A 279 10.64 -18.23 -18.58
CA SER A 279 11.67 -17.78 -17.63
C SER A 279 11.46 -16.32 -17.20
N ALA A 280 11.13 -15.43 -18.15
CA ALA A 280 10.84 -14.04 -17.88
C ALA A 280 9.59 -13.87 -17.01
N PHE A 281 8.53 -14.64 -17.28
CA PHE A 281 7.32 -14.67 -16.48
C PHE A 281 7.59 -15.11 -15.03
N GLN A 282 8.34 -16.20 -14.84
CA GLN A 282 8.69 -16.67 -13.50
C GLN A 282 9.54 -15.67 -12.73
N ASN A 283 10.50 -15.02 -13.39
CA ASN A 283 11.31 -13.97 -12.78
C ASN A 283 10.46 -12.78 -12.34
N SER A 284 9.57 -12.28 -13.22
CA SER A 284 8.67 -11.18 -12.89
C SER A 284 7.69 -11.54 -11.77
N LYS A 285 7.17 -12.77 -11.75
CA LYS A 285 6.34 -13.29 -10.66
C LYS A 285 7.10 -13.29 -9.33
N LEU A 286 8.35 -13.73 -9.32
CA LEU A 286 9.19 -13.74 -8.13
C LEU A 286 9.47 -12.32 -7.61
N GLU A 287 9.81 -11.39 -8.51
CA GLU A 287 10.00 -9.97 -8.18
C GLU A 287 8.74 -9.36 -7.56
N PHE A 288 7.57 -9.63 -8.16
CA PHE A 288 6.29 -9.15 -7.66
C PHE A 288 5.97 -9.69 -6.25
N VAL A 289 6.13 -11.00 -6.03
CA VAL A 289 5.88 -11.62 -4.72
C VAL A 289 6.82 -11.04 -3.66
N ASN A 290 8.11 -10.89 -3.98
CA ASN A 290 9.08 -10.29 -3.07
C ASN A 290 8.74 -8.83 -2.75
N ALA A 291 8.31 -8.04 -3.74
CA ALA A 291 7.88 -6.66 -3.53
C ALA A 291 6.64 -6.58 -2.62
N MET A 292 5.66 -7.46 -2.83
CA MET A 292 4.47 -7.55 -1.99
C MET A 292 4.80 -7.96 -0.55
N ASP A 293 5.61 -9.00 -0.36
CA ASP A 293 6.02 -9.47 0.97
C ASP A 293 6.77 -8.37 1.75
N ASN A 294 7.63 -7.61 1.07
CA ASN A 294 8.31 -6.46 1.69
C ASN A 294 7.32 -5.36 2.11
N ALA A 295 6.38 -4.99 1.24
CA ALA A 295 5.37 -3.98 1.55
C ALA A 295 4.45 -4.40 2.71
N ILE A 296 3.98 -5.65 2.68
CA ILE A 296 3.15 -6.23 3.75
C ILE A 296 3.97 -6.35 5.04
N GLY A 297 5.24 -6.72 4.96
CA GLY A 297 6.15 -6.79 6.10
C GLY A 297 6.26 -5.45 6.84
N GLU A 298 6.39 -4.34 6.11
CA GLU A 298 6.41 -3.00 6.71
C GLU A 298 5.07 -2.63 7.38
N ILE A 299 3.95 -2.94 6.74
CA ILE A 299 2.60 -2.75 7.33
C ILE A 299 2.44 -3.61 8.58
N SER A 300 2.87 -4.87 8.53
CA SER A 300 2.82 -5.85 9.62
C SER A 300 3.63 -5.36 10.82
N LYS A 301 4.86 -4.85 10.62
CA LYS A 301 5.67 -4.25 11.69
C LYS A 301 4.95 -3.11 12.41
N GLN A 302 4.31 -2.19 11.68
CA GLN A 302 3.55 -1.09 12.28
C GLN A 302 2.30 -1.59 13.01
N PHE A 303 1.60 -2.56 12.43
CA PHE A 303 0.43 -3.19 13.04
C PHE A 303 0.78 -3.89 14.36
N CYS A 304 1.85 -4.68 14.38
CA CYS A 304 2.39 -5.32 15.59
C CYS A 304 2.69 -4.29 16.68
N ARG A 305 3.32 -3.17 16.31
CA ARG A 305 3.65 -2.08 17.23
C ARG A 305 2.39 -1.47 17.85
N PHE A 306 1.35 -1.21 17.06
CA PHE A 306 0.10 -0.67 17.58
C PHE A 306 -0.68 -1.67 18.44
N MET A 307 -0.73 -2.95 18.05
CA MET A 307 -1.34 -4.00 18.86
C MET A 307 -0.64 -4.16 20.21
N SER A 308 0.69 -4.07 20.23
CA SER A 308 1.49 -4.19 21.48
C SER A 308 1.17 -3.08 22.49
N GLN A 309 0.80 -1.88 22.01
CA GLN A 309 0.40 -0.76 22.88
C GLN A 309 -0.94 -1.01 23.60
N LEU A 310 -1.77 -1.90 23.07
CA LEU A 310 -3.06 -2.30 23.67
C LEU A 310 -2.99 -3.67 24.36
N ASN A 311 -1.79 -4.13 24.74
CA ASN A 311 -1.56 -5.46 25.34
C ASN A 311 -2.02 -6.63 24.43
N GLY A 312 -2.08 -6.39 23.12
CA GLY A 312 -2.38 -7.39 22.10
C GLY A 312 -1.15 -7.80 21.30
N SER A 313 -1.32 -8.80 20.46
CA SER A 313 -0.34 -9.20 19.44
C SER A 313 -1.07 -9.40 18.12
N GLY A 314 -0.45 -8.96 17.03
CA GLY A 314 -1.02 -9.04 15.68
C GLY A 314 0.05 -9.47 14.69
N GLU A 315 -0.37 -9.99 13.55
CA GLU A 315 0.50 -10.34 12.44
C GLU A 315 -0.30 -10.22 11.14
N ILE A 316 0.30 -9.63 10.12
CA ILE A 316 -0.27 -9.57 8.77
C ILE A 316 0.68 -10.33 7.84
N CYS A 317 0.15 -11.29 7.10
CA CYS A 317 0.88 -12.08 6.13
C CYS A 317 0.11 -12.16 4.81
N LEU A 318 0.84 -12.37 3.71
CA LEU A 318 0.24 -12.79 2.45
C LEU A 318 -0.33 -14.22 2.62
N GLU A 319 -1.56 -14.43 2.17
CA GLU A 319 -2.18 -15.75 2.05
C GLU A 319 -1.88 -16.28 0.65
N ASN A 320 -0.96 -17.23 0.57
CA ASN A 320 -0.58 -17.86 -0.68
C ASN A 320 -1.69 -18.82 -1.14
N CYS A 321 -2.40 -18.44 -2.21
CA CYS A 321 -3.16 -19.37 -3.06
C CYS A 321 -2.64 -19.40 -4.52
N PRO A 322 -1.32 -19.48 -4.80
CA PRO A 322 -0.87 -19.66 -6.17
C PRO A 322 -1.14 -21.12 -6.58
N THR A 323 -2.25 -21.37 -7.25
CA THR A 323 -2.33 -22.50 -8.18
C THR A 323 -1.67 -22.09 -9.49
N GLU A 324 -1.30 -23.06 -10.35
CA GLU A 324 -0.66 -22.77 -11.64
C GLU A 324 -1.50 -21.87 -12.56
N THR A 325 -2.81 -21.77 -12.30
CA THR A 325 -3.80 -21.07 -13.13
C THR A 325 -4.39 -19.80 -12.51
N SER A 326 -4.15 -19.51 -11.22
CA SER A 326 -4.73 -18.36 -10.54
C SER A 326 -3.65 -17.44 -9.97
N CYS A 327 -3.83 -16.13 -10.22
CA CYS A 327 -3.03 -15.05 -9.62
C CYS A 327 -3.72 -14.47 -8.37
N ASP A 328 -4.52 -15.27 -7.67
CA ASP A 328 -5.28 -14.80 -6.51
C ASP A 328 -4.39 -14.79 -5.26
N TYR A 329 -4.08 -13.58 -4.79
CA TYR A 329 -3.38 -13.36 -3.53
C TYR A 329 -4.39 -12.91 -2.47
N GLY A 330 -4.37 -13.58 -1.32
CA GLY A 330 -5.15 -13.16 -0.16
C GLY A 330 -4.30 -12.40 0.85
N LEU A 331 -4.94 -11.64 1.73
CA LEU A 331 -4.29 -11.04 2.89
C LEU A 331 -4.85 -11.67 4.16
N ASN A 332 -3.98 -12.18 5.02
CA ASN A 332 -4.37 -12.80 6.27
C ASN A 332 -3.96 -11.92 7.46
N ILE A 333 -4.95 -11.35 8.14
CA ILE A 333 -4.75 -10.57 9.37
C ILE A 333 -5.01 -11.50 10.55
N LYS A 334 -4.02 -11.71 11.40
CA LYS A 334 -4.12 -12.49 12.63
C LYS A 334 -3.98 -11.58 13.85
N VAL A 335 -4.79 -11.83 14.87
CA VAL A 335 -4.83 -11.02 16.10
C VAL A 335 -4.96 -11.89 17.34
N LYS A 336 -4.50 -11.34 18.46
CA LYS A 336 -4.58 -11.90 19.81
C LYS A 336 -4.82 -10.77 20.81
N PHE A 337 -5.98 -10.76 21.46
CA PHE A 337 -6.35 -9.82 22.51
C PHE A 337 -6.27 -10.52 23.88
N SER A 338 -5.16 -10.35 24.59
CA SER A 338 -4.86 -10.86 25.94
C SER A 338 -5.02 -12.39 26.18
N GLY A 339 -4.32 -12.92 27.19
CA GLY A 339 -4.41 -14.33 27.62
C GLY A 339 -3.55 -15.35 26.86
N ASN A 340 -3.69 -16.62 27.23
CA ASN A 340 -2.86 -17.74 26.75
C ASN A 340 -3.27 -18.32 25.38
N ARG A 341 -4.03 -17.57 24.58
CA ARG A 341 -4.51 -18.02 23.26
C ARG A 341 -3.45 -17.83 22.17
N SER A 342 -3.51 -18.62 21.09
CA SER A 342 -2.67 -18.45 19.90
C SER A 342 -3.16 -17.29 19.02
N LEU A 343 -2.29 -16.75 18.17
CA LEU A 343 -2.66 -15.83 17.08
C LEU A 343 -3.67 -16.51 16.15
N ARG A 344 -4.78 -15.83 15.85
CA ARG A 344 -5.85 -16.38 14.99
C ARG A 344 -6.29 -15.37 13.95
N LYS A 345 -6.71 -15.88 12.78
CA LYS A 345 -7.29 -15.09 11.69
C LYS A 345 -8.45 -14.25 12.22
N LEU A 346 -8.48 -12.97 11.83
CA LEU A 346 -9.55 -12.04 12.12
C LEU A 346 -10.81 -12.53 11.41
N ASP A 347 -11.80 -12.99 12.17
CA ASP A 347 -13.01 -13.61 11.64
C ASP A 347 -14.24 -13.10 12.41
N HIS A 348 -15.41 -13.11 11.78
CA HIS A 348 -16.65 -12.66 12.41
C HIS A 348 -17.11 -13.60 13.54
N ARG A 349 -16.64 -14.86 13.55
CA ARG A 349 -17.14 -15.92 14.43
C ARG A 349 -16.53 -15.97 15.82
N ARG A 350 -15.34 -15.39 16.01
CA ARG A 350 -14.52 -15.66 17.21
C ARG A 350 -14.08 -14.40 17.97
N GLN A 351 -14.05 -13.25 17.31
CA GLN A 351 -13.67 -11.97 17.91
C GLN A 351 -14.92 -11.13 18.23
N SER A 352 -14.88 -10.37 19.32
CA SER A 352 -15.98 -9.46 19.66
C SER A 352 -16.13 -8.34 18.62
N GLY A 353 -17.28 -7.65 18.59
CA GLY A 353 -17.46 -6.47 17.72
C GLY A 353 -16.40 -5.40 17.98
N GLY A 354 -16.12 -5.13 19.26
CA GLY A 354 -15.08 -4.19 19.68
C GLY A 354 -13.67 -4.60 19.25
N GLU A 355 -13.28 -5.87 19.45
CA GLU A 355 -11.96 -6.37 19.03
C GLU A 355 -11.77 -6.28 17.51
N ARG A 356 -12.82 -6.56 16.73
CA ARG A 356 -12.79 -6.42 15.27
C ARG A 356 -12.64 -4.97 14.86
N CYS A 357 -13.43 -4.06 15.45
CA CYS A 357 -13.33 -2.63 15.17
C CYS A 357 -11.92 -2.11 15.48
N VAL A 358 -11.39 -2.43 16.66
CA VAL A 358 -10.04 -2.03 17.07
C VAL A 358 -8.99 -2.61 16.12
N SER A 359 -9.06 -3.91 15.78
CA SER A 359 -8.14 -4.53 14.83
C SER A 359 -8.15 -3.83 13.47
N THR A 360 -9.33 -3.55 12.93
CA THR A 360 -9.49 -2.89 11.64
C THR A 360 -8.95 -1.45 11.67
N MET A 361 -9.24 -0.71 12.75
CA MET A 361 -8.70 0.65 12.93
C MET A 361 -7.18 0.65 13.04
N LEU A 362 -6.59 -0.28 13.79
CA LEU A 362 -5.14 -0.40 13.90
C LEU A 362 -4.49 -0.81 12.57
N TYR A 363 -5.15 -1.68 11.80
CA TYR A 363 -4.70 -2.03 10.45
C TYR A 363 -4.71 -0.81 9.53
N MET A 364 -5.79 -0.03 9.56
CA MET A 364 -5.86 1.23 8.82
C MET A 364 -4.73 2.17 9.22
N LEU A 365 -4.50 2.39 10.52
CA LEU A 365 -3.39 3.22 11.01
C LEU A 365 -2.01 2.71 10.55
N ALA A 366 -1.81 1.39 10.48
CA ALA A 366 -0.59 0.79 9.96
C ALA A 366 -0.40 1.09 8.46
N LEU A 367 -1.46 0.95 7.65
CA LEU A 367 -1.47 1.34 6.24
C LEU A 367 -1.16 2.83 6.06
N GLN A 368 -1.65 3.68 6.97
CA GLN A 368 -1.45 5.13 6.86
C GLN A 368 0.02 5.53 6.94
N LYS A 369 0.83 4.79 7.69
CA LYS A 369 2.29 5.02 7.80
C LYS A 369 3.01 4.67 6.50
N SER A 370 2.51 3.68 5.76
CA SER A 370 3.11 3.20 4.52
C SER A 370 2.61 3.96 3.28
N CYS A 371 1.40 4.53 3.32
CA CYS A 371 0.81 5.27 2.20
C CYS A 371 0.73 6.78 2.50
N LYS A 372 1.36 7.63 1.67
CA LYS A 372 1.18 9.09 1.74
C LYS A 372 -0.05 9.51 0.95
N VAL A 373 -1.07 10.01 1.63
CA VAL A 373 -2.26 10.62 1.00
C VAL A 373 -2.55 11.96 1.69
N PRO A 374 -3.09 12.97 0.96
CA PRO A 374 -3.18 14.34 1.46
C PRO A 374 -4.21 14.55 2.58
N PHE A 375 -5.30 13.79 2.59
CA PHE A 375 -6.30 13.77 3.66
C PHE A 375 -7.03 12.43 3.67
N ARG A 376 -7.68 12.11 4.80
CA ARG A 376 -8.49 10.90 4.97
C ARG A 376 -9.77 11.26 5.71
N PHE A 377 -10.89 10.78 5.20
CA PHE A 377 -12.18 10.86 5.89
C PHE A 377 -12.44 9.54 6.58
N LEU A 378 -12.87 9.63 7.84
CA LEU A 378 -13.31 8.49 8.62
C LEU A 378 -14.67 8.88 9.18
N ASP A 379 -15.71 8.15 8.77
CA ASP A 379 -17.08 8.36 9.24
C ASP A 379 -17.47 7.25 10.23
N GLU A 380 -18.38 7.56 11.14
CA GLU A 380 -19.03 6.63 12.09
C GLU A 380 -18.11 5.75 12.97
N ILE A 381 -16.84 6.12 13.21
CA ILE A 381 -15.89 5.34 14.04
C ILE A 381 -16.45 5.04 15.45
N ASN A 382 -17.21 5.99 15.99
CA ASN A 382 -17.79 5.99 17.32
C ASN A 382 -19.06 5.13 17.45
N GLN A 383 -19.67 4.66 16.37
CA GLN A 383 -20.87 3.81 16.45
C GLN A 383 -20.53 2.33 16.70
N ALA A 384 -19.37 1.85 16.27
CA ALA A 384 -18.94 0.45 16.48
C ALA A 384 -18.57 0.13 17.94
N SER A 385 -18.44 1.14 18.80
CA SER A 385 -18.17 1.02 20.24
C SER A 385 -19.42 0.86 21.11
N VAL A 386 -20.63 1.00 20.55
CA VAL A 386 -21.90 1.03 21.32
C VAL A 386 -22.58 -0.34 21.45
N LEU A 387 -22.03 -1.40 20.85
CA LEU A 387 -22.46 -2.78 21.06
C LEU A 387 -21.45 -3.51 21.96
N VAL A 388 -21.41 -3.14 23.24
CA VAL A 388 -20.83 -3.94 24.33
C VAL A 388 -21.97 -4.52 25.15
#